data_AF-A0A8S0QUX4-F1
#
_entry.id   AF-A0A8S0QUX4-F1
#
_cell.length_a   1.000
_cell.length_b   1.000
_cell.length_c   1.000
_cell.angle_alpha   90.00
_cell.angle_beta   90.00
_cell.angle_gamma   90.00
#
_symmetry.space_group_name_H-M   'P 1'
#
loop_
_entity.id
_entity.type
_entity.pdbx_description
1 polymer ?
#
loop_
_entity_poly.entity_id
_entity_poly.type
_entity_poly.pdbx_seq_one_letter_code
_entity_poly.pdbx_strand_id
1 'polypeptide(L)'
;MGRLFLINLEGRMYTCKHCQTHLAVYSDLISKSFHCRTGKAYLFDKVVNVTTGEKEERMMMTGVHTVVDTFCVRCGSLVGWRYVRSCSKT
;
A
#
# COMPACT_ATOMS: atom_id res chain seq x y z
N MET A 1 20.24 -9.32 -15.93
CA MET A 1 18.80 -9.61 -15.83
C MET A 1 18.50 -10.12 -14.42
N GLY A 2 18.16 -9.22 -13.50
CA GLY A 2 17.94 -9.55 -12.08
C GLY A 2 16.67 -10.39 -11.88
N ARG A 3 16.72 -11.39 -10.98
CA ARG A 3 15.55 -12.19 -10.64
C ARG A 3 14.64 -11.35 -9.73
N LEU A 4 13.37 -11.21 -10.12
CA LEU A 4 12.34 -10.62 -9.27
C LEU A 4 11.96 -11.66 -8.21
N PHE A 5 12.24 -11.36 -6.94
CA PHE A 5 11.79 -12.18 -5.82
C PHE A 5 10.34 -11.82 -5.51
N LEU A 6 9.43 -12.74 -5.84
CA LEU A 6 8.02 -12.62 -5.50
C LEU A 6 7.71 -13.57 -4.35
N ILE A 7 7.13 -13.02 -3.29
CA ILE A 7 6.62 -13.78 -2.16
C ILE A 7 5.26 -14.35 -2.56
N ASN A 8 5.15 -15.67 -2.61
CA ASN A 8 3.88 -16.35 -2.80
C ASN A 8 3.22 -16.52 -1.44
N LEU A 9 2.10 -15.81 -1.27
CA LEU A 9 1.23 -15.94 -0.12
C LEU A 9 0.21 -17.07 -0.36
N GLU A 10 -0.13 -17.82 0.69
CA GLU A 10 -1.17 -18.85 0.66
C GLU A 10 -2.48 -18.34 1.27
N GLY A 11 -3.63 -18.74 0.71
CA GLY A 11 -4.97 -18.38 1.21
C GLY A 11 -5.67 -17.25 0.45
N ARG A 12 -6.60 -16.54 1.11
CA ARG A 12 -7.32 -15.40 0.52
C ARG A 12 -6.39 -14.19 0.45
N MET A 13 -6.04 -13.78 -0.75
CA MET A 13 -5.07 -12.71 -1.00
C MET A 13 -5.63 -11.65 -1.93
N TYR A 14 -5.08 -10.45 -1.80
CA TYR A 14 -5.32 -9.33 -2.68
C TYR A 14 -4.24 -9.29 -3.76
N THR A 15 -4.68 -9.19 -5.00
CA THR A 15 -3.79 -9.18 -6.16
C THR A 15 -3.84 -7.84 -6.89
N CYS A 16 -2.75 -7.48 -7.55
CA CYS A 16 -2.72 -6.32 -8.42
C CYS A 16 -3.72 -6.49 -9.57
N LYS A 17 -4.52 -5.47 -9.86
CA LYS A 17 -5.52 -5.50 -10.94
C LYS A 17 -4.90 -5.69 -12.34
N HIS A 18 -3.68 -5.20 -12.55
CA HIS A 18 -3.03 -5.22 -13.87
C HIS A 18 -2.25 -6.52 -14.14
N CYS A 19 -1.51 -7.02 -13.15
CA CYS A 19 -0.58 -8.15 -13.35
C CYS A 19 -0.84 -9.36 -12.44
N GLN A 20 -1.89 -9.29 -11.62
CA GLN A 20 -2.32 -10.35 -10.68
C GLN A 20 -1.25 -10.77 -9.65
N THR A 21 -0.21 -9.96 -9.45
CA THR A 21 0.80 -10.21 -8.41
C THR A 21 0.18 -10.14 -7.03
N HIS A 22 0.56 -11.05 -6.13
CA HIS A 22 0.06 -11.11 -4.76
C HIS A 22 0.61 -9.92 -3.98
N LEU A 23 -0.26 -9.11 -3.38
CA LEU A 23 0.12 -7.89 -2.64
C LEU A 23 -0.03 -8.07 -1.14
N ALA A 24 -1.16 -8.61 -0.67
CA ALA A 24 -1.42 -8.77 0.76
C ALA A 24 -2.33 -9.97 1.00
N VAL A 25 -2.28 -10.55 2.20
CA VAL A 25 -3.26 -11.53 2.63
C VAL A 25 -4.43 -10.86 3.34
N TYR A 26 -5.56 -11.57 3.37
CA TYR A 26 -6.71 -11.17 4.16
C TYR A 26 -6.43 -11.09 5.66
N SER A 27 -5.50 -11.89 6.18
CA SER A 27 -5.14 -11.89 7.60
C SER A 27 -4.47 -10.59 8.06
N ASP A 28 -3.74 -9.92 7.17
CA ASP A 28 -3.05 -8.65 7.46
C ASP A 28 -3.98 -7.44 7.25
N LEU A 29 -5.25 -7.66 6.93
CA LEU A 29 -6.23 -6.60 6.74
C LEU A 29 -6.69 -6.07 8.10
N ILE A 30 -6.23 -4.88 8.46
CA ILE A 30 -6.59 -4.20 9.71
C ILE A 30 -8.03 -3.69 9.63
N SER A 31 -8.38 -2.97 8.56
CA SER A 31 -9.69 -2.34 8.45
C SER A 31 -10.18 -2.18 7.02
N LYS A 32 -11.48 -2.43 6.84
CA LYS A 32 -12.23 -2.21 5.59
C LYS A 32 -13.05 -0.92 5.61
N SER A 33 -13.09 -0.24 6.74
CA SER A 33 -13.91 0.94 6.99
C SER A 33 -13.13 2.23 6.77
N PHE A 34 -12.06 2.16 5.98
CA PHE A 34 -11.30 3.35 5.62
C PHE A 34 -11.95 4.00 4.39
N HIS A 35 -12.20 5.30 4.49
CA HIS A 35 -12.78 6.07 3.41
C HIS A 35 -11.78 7.14 2.97
N CYS A 36 -11.28 6.99 1.75
CA CYS A 36 -10.53 8.03 1.08
C CYS A 36 -11.49 8.97 0.34
N ARG A 37 -11.01 10.16 -0.03
CA ARG A 37 -11.79 11.14 -0.80
C ARG A 37 -12.34 10.56 -2.12
N THR A 38 -11.64 9.60 -2.69
CA THR A 38 -11.97 8.91 -3.95
C THR A 38 -12.76 7.60 -3.76
N GLY A 39 -13.11 7.21 -2.52
CA GLY A 39 -13.95 6.04 -2.26
C GLY A 39 -13.43 5.13 -1.15
N LYS A 40 -13.85 3.86 -1.19
CA LYS A 40 -13.51 2.85 -0.19
C LYS A 40 -12.04 2.45 -0.28
N ALA A 41 -11.34 2.51 0.85
CA ALA A 41 -9.96 2.10 0.99
C ALA A 41 -9.82 0.99 2.03
N TYR A 42 -8.77 0.20 1.89
CA TYR A 42 -8.47 -0.92 2.77
C TYR A 42 -7.12 -0.65 3.44
N LEU A 43 -7.10 -0.77 4.75
CA LEU A 43 -5.89 -0.62 5.54
C LEU A 43 -5.31 -2.01 5.82
N PHE A 44 -4.07 -2.21 5.40
CA PHE A 44 -3.30 -3.43 5.63
C PHE A 44 -2.13 -3.13 6.57
N ASP A 45 -1.83 -4.08 7.46
CA ASP A 45 -0.64 -4.05 8.31
C ASP A 45 0.62 -4.31 7.48
N LYS A 46 0.56 -5.37 6.67
CA LYS A 46 1.68 -5.85 5.88
C LYS A 46 1.28 -6.03 4.42
N VAL A 47 2.17 -5.58 3.54
CA VAL A 47 2.05 -5.70 2.08
C VAL A 47 3.40 -6.17 1.54
N VAL A 48 3.37 -7.11 0.61
CA VAL A 48 4.52 -7.74 -0.05
C VAL A 48 4.50 -7.45 -1.55
N ASN A 49 5.63 -7.68 -2.22
CA ASN A 49 5.77 -7.51 -3.68
C ASN A 49 5.43 -6.08 -4.17
N VAL A 50 5.72 -5.10 -3.32
CA VAL A 50 5.53 -3.69 -3.62
C VAL A 50 6.83 -2.92 -3.43
N THR A 51 6.95 -1.83 -4.17
CA THR A 51 8.05 -0.86 -4.12
C THR A 51 7.52 0.44 -3.58
N THR A 52 8.24 1.06 -2.66
CA THR A 52 7.96 2.41 -2.17
C THR A 52 8.61 3.43 -3.09
N GLY A 53 7.84 4.42 -3.56
CA GLY A 53 8.34 5.52 -4.35
C GLY A 53 8.76 6.72 -3.50
N GLU A 54 8.53 7.91 -4.04
CA GLU A 54 8.89 9.16 -3.40
C GLU A 54 7.98 9.49 -2.22
N LYS A 55 8.54 10.21 -1.24
CA LYS A 55 7.81 10.72 -0.09
C LYS A 55 7.05 11.96 -0.52
N GLU A 56 5.73 11.88 -0.45
CA GLU A 56 4.83 13.02 -0.65
C GLU A 56 4.25 13.46 0.70
N GLU A 57 4.31 14.76 0.98
CA GLU A 57 3.58 15.32 2.12
C GLU A 57 2.15 15.64 1.69
N ARG A 58 1.18 14.92 2.28
CA ARG A 58 -0.25 15.19 2.05
C ARG A 58 -0.90 15.76 3.29
N MET A 59 -1.64 16.84 3.08
CA MET A 59 -2.50 17.42 4.10
C MET A 59 -3.77 16.58 4.24
N MET A 60 -3.97 15.98 5.40
CA MET A 60 -5.19 15.27 5.78
C MET A 60 -5.90 16.02 6.91
N MET A 61 -7.13 15.60 7.26
CA MET A 61 -7.90 16.24 8.34
C MET A 61 -7.16 16.30 9.69
N THR A 62 -6.26 15.34 9.96
CA THR A 62 -5.51 15.27 11.22
C THR A 62 -4.14 15.98 11.18
N GLY A 63 -3.78 16.62 10.06
CA GLY A 63 -2.51 17.34 9.90
C GLY A 63 -1.74 16.97 8.63
N VAL A 64 -0.49 17.42 8.56
CA VAL A 64 0.44 17.06 7.47
C VAL A 64 1.03 15.68 7.77
N HIS A 65 0.80 14.74 6.85
CA HIS A 65 1.36 13.39 6.94
C HIS A 65 2.25 13.14 5.74
N THR A 66 3.45 12.63 6.01
CA THR A 66 4.33 12.14 4.95
C THR A 66 3.86 10.75 4.57
N VAL A 67 3.26 10.66 3.38
CA VAL A 67 2.88 9.41 2.75
C VAL A 67 3.91 9.03 1.69
N VAL A 68 4.01 7.75 1.39
CA VAL A 68 4.84 7.25 0.29
C VAL A 68 3.95 6.43 -0.61
N ASP A 69 3.96 6.76 -1.89
CA ASP A 69 3.25 5.98 -2.89
C ASP A 69 3.86 4.59 -3.04
N THR A 70 3.00 3.61 -3.20
CA THR A 70 3.33 2.20 -3.24
C THR A 70 2.98 1.65 -4.61
N PHE A 71 3.97 1.08 -5.28
CA PHE A 71 3.88 0.59 -6.65
C PHE A 71 4.05 -0.93 -6.69
N CYS A 72 3.42 -1.61 -7.64
CA CYS A 72 3.62 -3.03 -7.82
C CYS A 72 5.01 -3.33 -8.39
N VAL A 73 5.78 -4.24 -7.78
CA VAL A 73 7.14 -4.58 -8.25
C VAL A 73 7.15 -5.22 -9.65
N ARG A 74 6.05 -5.85 -10.08
CA ARG A 74 5.96 -6.54 -11.37
C ARG A 74 5.62 -5.61 -12.52
N CYS A 75 4.64 -4.73 -12.35
CA CYS A 75 4.13 -3.88 -13.44
C CYS A 75 4.33 -2.37 -13.22
N GLY A 76 4.84 -1.95 -12.07
CA GLY A 76 5.05 -0.53 -11.74
C GLY A 76 3.77 0.28 -11.52
N SER A 77 2.58 -0.34 -11.58
CA SER A 77 1.32 0.38 -11.38
C SER A 77 1.19 0.84 -9.92
N LEU A 78 0.66 2.04 -9.71
CA LEU A 78 0.33 2.56 -8.39
C LEU A 78 -0.78 1.69 -7.77
N VAL A 79 -0.49 1.03 -6.65
CA VAL A 79 -1.44 0.17 -5.94
C VAL A 79 -2.00 0.81 -4.67
N GLY A 80 -1.32 1.83 -4.14
CA GLY A 80 -1.75 2.54 -2.95
C GLY A 80 -0.66 3.46 -2.42
N TRP A 81 -0.73 3.77 -1.13
CA TRP A 81 0.23 4.62 -0.43
C TRP A 81 0.33 4.17 1.03
N ARG A 82 1.48 4.40 1.67
CA ARG A 82 1.72 4.09 3.08
C ARG A 82 2.01 5.36 3.87
N TYR A 83 1.62 5.40 5.13
CA TYR A 83 2.08 6.41 6.07
C TYR A 83 3.54 6.12 6.48
N VAL A 84 4.40 7.13 6.46
CA VAL A 84 5.80 7.02 6.91
C VAL A 84 6.04 7.79 8.19
N ARG A 85 5.53 9.02 8.27
CA ARG A 85 5.63 9.88 9.45
C ARG A 85 4.34 10.67 9.60
N SER A 86 3.77 10.61 10.80
CA SER A 86 2.82 11.58 11.31
C SER A 86 3.61 12.64 12.06
N CYS A 87 3.63 13.88 11.56
CA CYS A 87 4.23 14.98 12.30
C CYS A 87 3.21 15.45 13.35
N SER A 88 3.15 14.78 14.50
CA SER A 88 2.56 15.42 15.68
C SER A 88 3.52 16.53 16.09
N LYS A 89 3.24 17.77 15.69
CA LYS A 89 3.87 18.91 16.35
C LYS A 89 3.42 18.89 17.80
N THR A 90 4.30 18.48 18.70
CA THR A 90 4.25 18.86 20.11
C THR A 90 4.83 20.26 20.22
#